data_AF-A0AAJ1V3C3-F1
#
_entry.id   AF-A0AAJ1V3C3-F1
#
_cell.length_a   1.000
_cell.length_b   1.000
_cell.length_c   1.000
_cell.angle_alpha   90.00
_cell.angle_beta   90.00
_cell.angle_gamma   90.00
#
_symmetry.space_group_name_H-M   'P 1'
#
loop_
_entity.id
_entity.type
_entity.pdbx_description
1 polymer ?
#
loop_
_entity_poly.entity_id
_entity_poly.type
_entity_poly.pdbx_seq_one_letter_code
_entity_poly.pdbx_strand_id
1 'polypeptide(L)' 'TFRPIMEALEQAIEQTKDCPFRRTFHSDQGWAYQMKPYVNTLKDQKIFQSMSRKGNCLDNAIMENFFGI' A
#
# COMPACT_ATOMS: atom_id res chain seq x y z
N THR A 1 4.53 3.35 14.90
CA THR A 1 3.39 4.29 15.03
C THR A 1 2.62 4.31 13.73
N PHE A 2 1.29 4.40 13.76
CA PHE A 2 0.43 4.29 12.56
C PHE A 2 0.34 5.60 11.74
N ARG A 3 0.46 6.77 12.39
CA ARG A 3 0.31 8.09 11.74
C ARG A 3 1.22 8.31 10.52
N PRO A 4 2.55 8.05 10.58
CA PRO A 4 3.43 8.28 9.43
C PRO A 4 3.07 7.44 8.21
N ILE A 5 2.49 6.24 8.42
CA ILE A 5 2.04 5.35 7.34
C ILE A 5 0.83 5.95 6.62
N MET A 6 -0.10 6.55 7.38
CA MET A 6 -1.25 7.25 6.78
C MET A 6 -0.82 8.52 6.05
N GLU A 7 0.11 9.30 6.59
CA GLU A 7 0.65 10.49 5.92
C GLU A 7 1.35 10.14 4.60
N ALA A 8 2.13 9.05 4.58
CA ALA A 8 2.75 8.55 3.36
C ALA A 8 1.72 8.07 2.34
N LEU A 9 0.66 7.38 2.79
CA LEU A 9 -0.45 6.96 1.93
C LEU A 9 -1.12 8.17 1.27
N GLU A 10 -1.48 9.20 2.04
CA GLU A 10 -2.13 10.40 1.53
C GLU A 10 -1.27 11.10 0.47
N GLN A 11 0.03 11.23 0.72
CA GLN A 11 0.97 11.79 -0.25
C GLN A 11 1.05 10.96 -1.54
N ALA A 12 1.10 9.63 -1.43
CA ALA A 12 1.13 8.76 -2.61
C ALA A 12 -0.17 8.85 -3.43
N ILE A 13 -1.32 8.99 -2.78
CA ILE A 13 -2.62 9.17 -3.43
C ILE A 13 -2.67 10.50 -4.19
N GLU A 14 -2.16 11.57 -3.58
CA GLU A 14 -2.11 12.89 -4.19
C GLU A 14 -1.15 12.93 -5.40
N GLN A 15 0.04 12.33 -5.27
CA GLN A 15 1.03 12.28 -6.35
C GLN A 15 0.58 11.45 -7.56
N THR A 16 -0.35 10.51 -7.36
CA THR A 16 -0.84 9.63 -8.42
C THR A 16 -2.25 9.97 -8.89
N LYS A 17 -2.80 11.11 -8.48
CA LYS A 17 -4.22 11.47 -8.69
C LYS A 17 -4.61 11.62 -10.16
N ASP A 18 -3.66 11.96 -11.02
CA ASP A 18 -3.82 12.19 -12.45
C ASP A 18 -3.71 10.90 -13.28
N CYS A 19 -3.44 9.76 -12.64
CA CYS A 19 -3.37 8.47 -13.32
C CYS A 19 -4.70 8.14 -14.01
N PRO A 20 -4.73 7.98 -15.35
CA PRO A 20 -5.96 7.69 -16.08
C PRO A 20 -6.40 6.22 -15.94
N PHE A 21 -5.57 5.38 -15.33
CA PHE A 21 -5.82 3.95 -15.16
C PHE A 21 -6.27 3.62 -13.73
N ARG A 22 -6.83 2.41 -13.55
CA ARG A 22 -7.18 1.91 -12.22
C ARG A 22 -5.93 1.79 -11.35
N ARG A 23 -5.87 2.56 -10.28
CA ARG A 23 -4.79 2.48 -9.28
C ARG A 23 -4.95 1.23 -8.42
N THR A 24 -3.82 0.55 -8.19
CA THR A 24 -3.72 -0.62 -7.31
C THR A 24 -2.62 -0.37 -6.28
N PHE A 25 -2.92 -0.55 -5.00
CA PHE A 25 -1.94 -0.53 -3.93
C PHE A 25 -1.59 -1.98 -3.58
N HIS A 26 -0.36 -2.40 -3.86
CA HIS A 26 0.12 -3.73 -3.50
C HIS A 26 0.99 -3.65 -2.24
N SER A 27 0.61 -4.38 -1.19
CA SER A 27 1.36 -4.42 0.07
C SER A 27 1.55 -5.86 0.56
N ASP A 28 2.31 -6.02 1.63
CA ASP A 28 2.26 -7.24 2.41
C ASP A 28 1.03 -7.28 3.33
N GLN A 29 0.95 -8.33 4.15
CA GLN A 29 -0.05 -8.47 5.20
C GLN A 29 0.39 -7.85 6.54
N GLY A 30 1.22 -6.81 6.52
CA GLY A 30 1.65 -6.08 7.70
C GLY A 30 0.47 -5.47 8.46
N TRP A 31 0.60 -5.33 9.77
CA TRP A 31 -0.48 -4.90 10.67
C TRP A 31 -1.12 -3.57 10.24
N ALA A 32 -0.31 -2.61 9.78
CA ALA A 32 -0.77 -1.27 9.41
C ALA A 32 -1.65 -1.28 8.16
N TYR A 33 -1.29 -2.08 7.14
CA TYR A 33 -2.03 -2.17 5.88
C TYR A 33 -3.39 -2.88 6.01
N GLN A 34 -3.58 -3.62 7.11
CA GLN A 34 -4.84 -4.26 7.47
C GLN A 34 -5.75 -3.35 8.33
N MET A 35 -5.26 -2.21 8.81
CA MET A 35 -6.06 -1.34 9.69
C MET A 35 -7.23 -0.70 8.94
N LYS A 36 -8.39 -0.61 9.60
CA LYS A 36 -9.61 -0.03 9.03
C LYS A 36 -9.41 1.36 8.39
N PRO A 37 -8.70 2.32 9.02
CA PRO A 37 -8.49 3.63 8.39
C PRO A 37 -7.75 3.51 7.05
N TYR A 38 -6.72 2.67 6.98
CA TYR A 38 -5.93 2.45 5.77
C TYR A 38 -6.79 1.86 4.64
N VAL A 39 -7.52 0.78 4.97
CA VAL A 39 -8.40 0.09 4.01
C VAL A 39 -9.54 1.00 3.55
N ASN A 40 -10.12 1.78 4.45
CA ASN A 40 -11.21 2.70 4.11
C ASN A 40 -10.71 3.83 3.20
N THR A 41 -9.56 4.44 3.51
CA THR A 41 -8.96 5.48 2.66
C THR A 41 -8.73 4.98 1.23
N LEU A 42 -8.19 3.77 1.05
CA LEU A 42 -8.03 3.17 -0.29
C LEU A 42 -9.37 2.98 -1.01
N LYS A 43 -10.39 2.48 -0.30
CA LYS A 43 -11.74 2.28 -0.86
C LYS A 43 -12.40 3.59 -1.26
N ASP A 44 -12.34 4.61 -0.42
CA ASP A 44 -12.93 5.93 -0.68
C ASP A 44 -12.30 6.59 -1.91
N GLN A 45 -11.01 6.34 -2.12
CA GLN A 45 -10.24 6.81 -3.28
C GLN A 45 -10.35 5.88 -4.51
N LYS A 46 -11.18 4.83 -4.44
CA LYS A 46 -11.38 3.82 -5.48
C LYS A 46 -10.08 3.12 -5.91
N ILE A 47 -9.13 2.97 -4.99
CA ILE A 47 -7.86 2.29 -5.19
C ILE A 47 -8.03 0.83 -4.80
N PHE A 48 -7.67 -0.09 -5.70
CA PHE A 48 -7.76 -1.51 -5.43
C PHE A 48 -6.62 -1.94 -4.50
N GLN A 49 -6.93 -2.54 -3.35
CA GLN A 49 -5.92 -3.10 -2.47
C GLN A 49 -5.60 -4.54 -2.88
N SER A 50 -4.32 -4.82 -3.08
CA SER A 50 -3.78 -6.15 -3.34
C SER A 50 -2.76 -6.48 -2.23
N MET A 51 -2.80 -7.70 -1.69
CA MET A 51 -1.85 -8.12 -0.67
C MET A 51 -1.12 -9.40 -1.08
N SER A 52 0.16 -9.52 -0.72
CA SER A 52 0.94 -10.73 -0.93
C SER A 52 0.41 -11.92 -0.13
N ARG A 53 0.80 -13.14 -0.54
CA ARG A 53 0.36 -14.38 0.13
C ARG A 53 1.07 -14.54 1.48
N LYS A 54 0.35 -15.08 2.46
CA LYS A 54 0.93 -15.42 3.76
C LYS A 54 2.09 -16.41 3.58
N GLY A 55 3.28 -16.03 4.04
CA GLY A 55 4.49 -16.87 4.00
C GLY A 55 5.22 -16.89 2.66
N ASN A 56 4.86 -16.05 1.69
CA ASN A 56 5.62 -15.89 0.45
C ASN A 56 6.43 -14.59 0.47
N CYS A 57 7.67 -14.65 0.96
CA CYS A 57 8.58 -13.49 0.96
C CYS A 57 8.97 -13.05 -0.46
N LEU A 58 8.86 -13.92 -1.47
CA LEU A 58 9.22 -13.58 -2.86
C LEU A 58 8.36 -12.46 -3.45
N ASP A 59 7.09 -12.34 -3.02
CA ASP A 59 6.21 -11.25 -3.45
C ASP A 59 6.69 -9.89 -2.92
N ASN A 60 7.35 -9.88 -1.76
CA ASN A 60 7.91 -8.68 -1.14
C ASN A 60 9.40 -8.48 -1.49
N ALA A 61 10.09 -9.54 -1.95
CA ALA A 61 11.52 -9.56 -2.14
C ALA A 61 12.02 -8.47 -3.10
N ILE A 62 11.20 -8.03 -4.06
CA ILE A 62 11.55 -6.91 -4.95
C ILE A 62 11.68 -5.62 -4.14
N MET A 63 10.74 -5.34 -3.25
CA MET A 63 10.79 -4.16 -2.39
C MET A 63 11.88 -4.30 -1.32
N GLU A 64 12.05 -5.49 -0.74
CA GLU A 64 13.11 -5.76 0.23
C GLU A 64 14.51 -5.61 -0.40
N ASN A 65 14.70 -6.01 -1.65
CA ASN A 65 15.96 -5.80 -2.38
C ASN A 65 16.17 -4.31 -2.70
N PHE A 66 15.12 -3.61 -3.13
CA PHE A 66 15.18 -2.17 -3.43
C PHE A 66 15.58 -1.31 -2.22
N PHE A 67 15.14 -1.65 -1.01
CA PHE A 67 15.48 -0.93 0.23
C PHE A 67 16.63 -1.57 1.04
N GLY A 68 17.08 -2.76 0.66
CA GLY A 68 18.08 -3.55 1.38
C GLY A 68 19.51 -3.42 0.85
N ILE A 69 19.75 -2.54 -0.12
CA ILE A 69 21.06 -2.18 -0.67
C ILE A 69 21.50 -0.82 -0.14
#